data_AF-A0A7K2IS06-F1
#
_entry.id   AF-A0A7K2IS06-F1
#
_cell.length_a   1.000
_cell.length_b   1.000
_cell.length_c   1.000
_cell.angle_alpha   90.00
_cell.angle_beta   90.00
_cell.angle_gamma   90.00
#
_symmetry.space_group_name_H-M   'P 1'
#
loop_
_entity.id
_entity.type
_entity.pdbx_description
1 polymer ?
#
loop_
_entity_poly.entity_id
_entity_poly.type
_entity_poly.pdbx_seq_one_letter_code
_entity_poly.pdbx_strand_id
1 'polypeptide(L)' 'MSPTWIDIDDEALRETIRFSGARSEDEAVNLALRVYAARHRSRAETMHERNRAEAAAKRRAPED' A
#
# COMPACT_ATOMS: atom_id res chain seq x y z
N MET A 1 0.85 -7.61 -18.87
CA MET A 1 1.30 -8.04 -17.53
C MET A 1 1.99 -9.38 -17.72
N SER A 2 3.17 -9.59 -17.14
CA SER A 2 3.82 -10.92 -17.19
C SER A 2 3.23 -11.81 -16.08
N PRO A 3 2.88 -13.07 -16.36
CA PRO A 3 2.37 -13.97 -15.33
C PRO A 3 3.49 -14.32 -14.33
N THR A 4 3.14 -14.33 -13.06
CA THR A 4 4.00 -14.78 -11.96
C THR A 4 3.24 -15.88 -11.22
N TRP A 5 3.90 -17.01 -10.99
CA TRP A 5 3.31 -18.12 -10.26
C TRP A 5 3.61 -17.98 -8.77
N ILE A 6 2.56 -17.93 -7.95
CA ILE A 6 2.63 -17.87 -6.49
C ILE A 6 1.57 -18.79 -5.91
N ASP A 7 1.91 -19.52 -4.85
CA ASP A 7 0.92 -20.24 -4.07
C ASP A 7 0.17 -19.24 -3.18
N ILE A 8 -1.16 -19.33 -3.15
CA ILE A 8 -2.03 -18.45 -2.37
C ILE A 8 -2.88 -19.33 -1.46
N ASP A 9 -3.15 -18.85 -0.24
CA ASP A 9 -4.14 -19.45 0.63
C ASP A 9 -5.54 -19.33 0.01
N ASP A 10 -6.15 -20.47 -0.30
CA ASP A 10 -7.45 -20.53 -0.95
C ASP A 10 -8.57 -19.85 -0.16
N GLU A 11 -8.53 -19.87 1.18
CA GLU A 11 -9.54 -19.20 2.00
C GLU A 11 -9.36 -17.68 1.91
N ALA A 12 -8.13 -17.19 2.01
CA ALA A 12 -7.85 -15.77 1.85
C ALA A 12 -8.25 -15.26 0.45
N LEU A 13 -8.04 -16.09 -0.59
CA LEU A 13 -8.47 -15.77 -1.96
C LEU A 13 -9.99 -15.71 -2.07
N ARG A 14 -10.71 -16.69 -1.51
CA ARG A 14 -12.18 -16.69 -1.47
C ARG A 14 -12.74 -15.48 -0.76
N GLU A 15 -12.21 -15.13 0.41
CA GLU A 15 -12.64 -13.94 1.15
C GLU A 15 -12.37 -12.66 0.36
N THR A 16 -11.20 -12.56 -0.27
CA THR A 16 -10.84 -11.40 -1.10
C THR A 16 -11.81 -11.23 -2.27
N ILE A 17 -12.15 -12.32 -2.97
CA ILE A 17 -13.16 -12.30 -4.04
C ILE A 17 -14.51 -11.81 -3.49
N ARG A 18 -14.96 -12.38 -2.37
CA ARG A 18 -16.22 -12.01 -1.73
C ARG A 18 -16.30 -10.53 -1.35
N PHE A 19 -15.23 -9.97 -0.77
CA PHE A 19 -15.22 -8.58 -0.32
C PHE A 19 -14.99 -7.57 -1.46
N SER A 20 -14.25 -7.95 -2.48
CA SER A 20 -13.94 -7.07 -3.61
C SER A 20 -15.02 -7.04 -4.70
N GLY A 21 -15.84 -8.08 -4.80
CA GLY A 21 -16.75 -8.27 -5.93
C GLY A 21 -16.04 -8.65 -7.24
N ALA A 22 -14.77 -9.09 -7.16
CA ALA A 22 -14.03 -9.56 -8.32
C ALA A 22 -14.69 -10.79 -8.95
N ARG A 23 -14.59 -10.92 -10.27
CA ARG A 23 -15.20 -12.02 -11.05
C ARG A 23 -14.22 -13.16 -11.33
N SER A 24 -12.95 -12.97 -11.02
CA SER A 24 -11.90 -13.98 -11.14
C SER A 24 -10.83 -13.82 -10.07
N GLU A 25 -10.05 -14.87 -9.88
CA GLU A 25 -8.89 -14.91 -8.97
C GLU A 25 -7.85 -13.85 -9.37
N ASP A 26 -7.51 -13.78 -10.66
CA ASP A 26 -6.59 -12.77 -11.19
C ASP A 26 -7.06 -11.33 -10.91
N GLU A 27 -8.36 -11.06 -11.05
CA GLU A 27 -8.92 -9.74 -10.77
C GLU A 27 -8.81 -9.41 -9.27
N ALA A 28 -9.11 -10.38 -8.40
CA ALA A 28 -9.00 -10.22 -6.95
C ALA A 28 -7.56 -9.97 -6.49
N VAL A 29 -6.60 -10.77 -6.98
CA VAL A 29 -5.18 -10.64 -6.63
C VAL A 29 -4.61 -9.31 -7.13
N ASN A 30 -4.88 -8.95 -8.39
CA ASN A 30 -4.41 -7.68 -8.93
C ASN A 30 -5.00 -6.48 -8.18
N LEU A 31 -6.26 -6.55 -7.78
CA LEU A 31 -6.88 -5.50 -6.98
C LEU A 31 -6.24 -5.42 -5.59
N ALA A 32 -6.04 -6.56 -4.91
CA ALA A 32 -5.40 -6.62 -3.60
C ALA A 32 -3.99 -6.00 -3.62
N LEU A 33 -3.17 -6.34 -4.63
CA LEU A 33 -1.83 -5.78 -4.81
C LEU A 33 -1.87 -4.26 -5.04
N ARG A 34 -2.83 -3.76 -5.83
CA ARG A 34 -3.00 -2.31 -6.03
C ARG A 34 -3.37 -1.59 -4.74
N VAL A 35 -4.29 -2.16 -3.95
CA VAL A 35 -4.70 -1.61 -2.64
C VAL A 35 -3.51 -1.58 -1.68
N TYR A 36 -2.74 -2.67 -1.60
CA TYR A 36 -1.54 -2.74 -0.76
C TYR A 36 -0.51 -1.68 -1.17
N ALA A 37 -0.20 -1.60 -2.46
CA ALA A 37 0.75 -0.60 -2.97
C ALA A 37 0.27 0.83 -2.69
N ALA A 38 -1.02 1.12 -2.87
CA ALA A 38 -1.59 2.43 -2.56
C ALA A 38 -1.49 2.79 -1.07
N ARG A 39 -1.81 1.84 -0.18
CA ARG A 39 -1.70 2.01 1.28
C ARG A 39 -0.27 2.33 1.70
N HIS A 40 0.72 1.69 1.08
CA HIS A 40 2.12 1.89 1.43
C HIS A 40 2.74 3.14 0.80
N ARG A 41 2.35 3.53 -0.41
CA ARG A 41 2.73 4.83 -0.97
C ARG A 41 2.26 5.99 -0.11
N SER A 42 0.97 5.99 0.28
CA SER A 42 0.40 7.02 1.14
C SER A 42 1.14 7.12 2.50
N ARG A 43 1.52 5.99 3.09
CA ARG A 43 2.30 5.95 4.34
C ARG A 43 3.71 6.52 4.18
N ALA A 44 4.41 6.11 3.12
CA ALA A 44 5.75 6.62 2.83
C ALA A 44 5.73 8.13 2.59
N GLU A 45 4.79 8.61 1.76
CA GLU A 45 4.59 10.04 1.48
C GLU A 45 4.30 10.83 2.76
N THR A 46 3.39 10.34 3.60
CA THR A 46 3.06 10.96 4.89
C THR A 46 4.27 11.03 5.83
N MET A 47 5.08 9.98 5.89
CA MET A 47 6.30 9.95 6.70
C MET A 47 7.34 10.96 6.19
N HIS A 48 7.52 11.04 4.87
CA HIS A 48 8.42 12.02 4.26
C HIS A 48 7.98 13.47 4.50
N GLU A 49 6.67 13.75 4.48
CA GLU A 49 6.14 15.07 4.81
C GLU A 49 6.41 15.46 6.27
N ARG A 50 6.18 14.53 7.21
CA ARG A 50 6.48 14.74 8.64
C ARG A 50 7.96 15.05 8.84
N ASN A 51 8.85 14.25 8.28
CA ASN A 51 10.29 14.46 8.40
C ASN A 51 10.74 15.81 7.80
N ARG A 52 10.13 16.24 6.68
CA ARG A 52 10.40 17.56 6.09
C ARG A 52 9.91 18.70 6.99
N ALA A 53 8.73 18.56 7.59
CA ALA A 53 8.18 19.54 8.52
C ALA A 53 9.04 19.67 9.79
N GLU A 54 9.50 18.55 10.36
CA GLU A 54 10.41 18.53 11.50
C GLU A 54 11.78 19.16 11.16
N ALA A 55 12.35 18.84 10.00
CA ALA A 55 13.60 19.44 9.54
C ALA A 55 13.45 20.95 9.31
N ALA A 56 12.31 21.41 8.78
CA ALA A 56 12.03 22.83 8.60
C ALA A 56 11.80 23.55 9.94
N ALA A 57 11.14 22.92 10.91
CA ALA A 57 10.97 23.44 12.26
C ALA A 57 12.31 23.59 12.99
N LYS A 58 13.18 22.57 12.90
CA LYS A 58 14.52 22.60 13.50
C LYS A 58 15.42 23.68 12.89
N ARG A 59 15.29 23.95 11.59
CA ARG A 59 16.00 25.07 10.92
C ARG A 59 15.48 26.46 11.33
N ARG A 60 14.26 26.54 11.88
CA ARG A 60 13.63 27.79 12.32
C ARG A 60 13.82 28.09 13.81
N ALA A 61 14.28 27.12 14.59
CA ALA A 61 14.72 27.35 15.97
C ALA A 61 16.20 27.78 15.93
N PRO A 62 16.54 29.06 16.14
CA PRO A 62 17.92 29.46 16.31
C PRO A 62 18.48 28.79 17.57
N GLU A 63 19.69 28.25 17.51
CA GLU A 63 20.46 27.90 18.70
C GLU A 63 20.83 29.23 19.39
N ASP A 64 20.33 29.43 20.62
CA ASP A 64 20.68 30.55 21.50
C ASP A 64 22.15 30.49 21.96
#